data_AF-A0A7V2CNN9-F1
#
_entry.id   AF-A0A7V2CNN9-F1
#
_cell.length_a   1.000
_cell.length_b   1.000
_cell.length_c   1.000
_cell.angle_alpha   90.00
_cell.angle_beta   90.00
_cell.angle_gamma   90.00
#
_symmetry.space_group_name_H-M   'P 1'
#
loop_
_entity.id
_entity.type
_entity.pdbx_description
1 polymer ?
#
loop_
_entity_poly.entity_id
_entity_poly.type
_entity_poly.pdbx_seq_one_letter_code
_entity_poly.pdbx_strand_id
1 'polypeptide(L)'
;MASRLVPLITSADPGVRNRALDDLCAPLDTPALLAECAELESFRRTSPSLYERVRALFFLYAIHRFHLPRRPDLSRRGMVPFRGYTHLLQRRFEEAIDTFLGVQAEQGPSDALSSALAAAYHRLGFQTLADQVRRSVRSVRGNQWMFRMGHPADHPLRLRPELLQRPSPSAPYPVLRERTPVRMDLTHSAWSDIFFLGMDYPEGAKVLNVSIDLGVHGRDAFPRPPIEANLRVIDEPVLRLVSVDLGASADISDLGEVFDFARDYLGLLKAAVIAAGIVPPGIEGSGQNLADLLARVVGPGRGLEIVSTVNDIPKGSRLAVSTNLLAALISVC
;
A
#
# COMPACT_ATOMS: atom_id res chain seq x y z
N MET A 1 -2.43 -15.84 -35.14
CA MET A 1 -1.56 -16.87 -34.55
C MET A 1 -1.88 -16.94 -33.06
N ALA A 2 -1.74 -18.09 -32.42
CA ALA A 2 -1.89 -18.16 -30.97
C ALA A 2 -0.75 -17.39 -30.28
N SER A 3 -1.06 -16.59 -29.26
CA SER A 3 -0.06 -15.86 -28.48
C SER A 3 0.97 -16.80 -27.85
N ARG A 4 2.23 -16.39 -27.89
CA ARG A 4 3.36 -17.06 -27.22
C ARG A 4 3.51 -16.64 -25.75
N LEU A 5 3.04 -15.43 -25.40
CA LEU A 5 3.23 -14.87 -24.06
C LEU A 5 2.08 -15.15 -23.09
N VAL A 6 0.83 -15.20 -23.56
CA VAL A 6 -0.33 -15.54 -22.72
C VAL A 6 -0.18 -16.91 -22.01
N PRO A 7 0.36 -17.97 -22.67
CA PRO A 7 0.60 -19.25 -22.00
C PRO A 7 1.55 -19.17 -20.79
N LEU A 8 2.46 -18.19 -20.73
CA LEU A 8 3.30 -17.99 -19.53
C LEU A 8 2.52 -17.53 -18.30
N ILE A 9 1.27 -17.09 -18.50
CA ILE A 9 0.39 -16.59 -17.44
C ILE A 9 -0.61 -17.67 -17.04
N THR A 10 -1.19 -18.38 -18.02
CA THR A 10 -2.33 -19.27 -17.80
C THR A 10 -2.00 -20.76 -17.77
N SER A 11 -0.84 -21.18 -18.30
CA SER A 11 -0.50 -22.60 -18.36
C SER A 11 -0.34 -23.20 -16.97
N ALA A 12 -0.94 -24.37 -16.75
CA ALA A 12 -0.70 -25.17 -15.56
C ALA A 12 0.63 -25.94 -15.60
N ASP A 13 1.26 -26.07 -16.77
CA ASP A 13 2.57 -26.70 -16.92
C ASP A 13 3.70 -25.75 -16.49
N PRO A 14 4.46 -26.05 -15.42
CA PRO A 14 5.58 -25.23 -14.97
C PRO A 14 6.67 -25.05 -16.04
N GLY A 15 6.88 -26.03 -16.91
CA GLY A 15 7.85 -25.96 -18.00
C GLY A 15 7.50 -24.91 -19.06
N VAL A 16 6.22 -24.55 -19.16
CA VAL A 16 5.73 -23.44 -19.98
C VAL A 16 5.68 -22.15 -19.15
N ARG A 17 5.04 -22.18 -17.98
CA ARG A 17 4.74 -21.00 -17.16
C ARG A 17 6.00 -20.29 -16.63
N ASN A 18 7.02 -21.06 -16.24
CA ASN A 18 8.20 -20.53 -15.55
C ASN A 18 9.35 -20.16 -16.51
N ARG A 19 9.08 -20.04 -17.81
CA ARG A 19 10.07 -19.56 -18.78
C ARG A 19 10.27 -18.06 -18.64
N ALA A 20 11.51 -17.60 -18.85
CA ALA A 20 11.81 -16.18 -18.79
C ALA A 20 11.14 -15.43 -19.94
N LEU A 21 10.52 -14.28 -19.63
CA LEU A 21 9.94 -13.39 -20.65
C LEU A 21 11.00 -13.00 -21.70
N ASP A 22 12.22 -12.71 -21.25
CA ASP A 22 13.36 -12.37 -22.10
C ASP A 22 13.63 -13.41 -23.18
N ASP A 23 13.59 -14.71 -22.85
CA ASP A 23 13.86 -15.80 -23.80
C ASP A 23 12.83 -15.85 -24.93
N LEU A 24 11.56 -15.53 -24.61
CA LEU A 24 10.48 -15.53 -25.59
C LEU A 24 10.42 -14.23 -26.40
N CYS A 25 10.80 -13.11 -25.79
CA CYS A 25 10.85 -11.82 -26.48
C CYS A 25 12.09 -11.66 -27.36
N ALA A 26 13.25 -12.22 -26.99
CA ALA A 26 14.50 -12.06 -27.72
C ALA A 26 14.41 -12.37 -29.24
N PRO A 27 13.88 -13.53 -29.68
CA PRO A 27 13.85 -13.90 -31.10
C PRO A 27 12.75 -13.18 -31.91
N LEU A 28 11.85 -12.43 -31.28
CA LEU A 28 10.77 -11.74 -31.96
C LEU A 28 11.26 -10.42 -32.57
N ASP A 29 10.84 -10.13 -33.80
CA ASP A 29 10.97 -8.82 -34.40
C ASP A 29 9.93 -7.84 -33.82
N THR A 30 10.03 -6.56 -34.18
CA THR A 30 9.12 -5.53 -33.64
C THR A 30 7.66 -5.79 -33.97
N PRO A 31 7.27 -6.14 -35.22
CA PRO A 31 5.88 -6.48 -35.52
C PRO A 31 5.36 -7.65 -34.68
N ALA A 32 6.14 -8.72 -34.51
CA ALA A 32 5.72 -9.87 -33.70
C ALA A 32 5.61 -9.51 -32.21
N LEU A 33 6.53 -8.69 -31.66
CA LEU A 33 6.40 -8.20 -30.28
C LEU A 33 5.14 -7.35 -30.09
N LEU A 34 4.83 -6.47 -31.03
CA LEU A 34 3.63 -5.64 -30.96
C LEU A 34 2.35 -6.48 -31.07
N ALA A 35 2.36 -7.54 -31.88
CA ALA A 35 1.27 -8.50 -31.93
C ALA A 35 1.09 -9.21 -30.58
N GLU A 36 2.17 -9.66 -29.93
CA GLU A 36 2.09 -10.23 -28.57
C GLU A 36 1.60 -9.22 -27.53
N CYS A 37 2.00 -7.94 -27.63
CA CYS A 37 1.42 -6.88 -26.79
C CYS A 37 -0.08 -6.73 -27.00
N ALA A 38 -0.56 -6.77 -28.25
CA ALA A 38 -1.99 -6.67 -28.55
C ALA A 38 -2.79 -7.85 -27.98
N GLU A 39 -2.25 -9.07 -28.05
CA GLU A 39 -2.84 -10.25 -27.45
C GLU A 39 -2.87 -10.17 -25.91
N LEU A 40 -1.78 -9.73 -25.27
CA LEU A 40 -1.73 -9.49 -23.82
C LEU A 40 -2.72 -8.39 -23.39
N GLU A 41 -2.87 -7.34 -24.19
CA GLU A 41 -3.80 -6.24 -23.96
C GLU A 41 -5.26 -6.72 -24.00
N SER A 42 -5.62 -7.51 -25.02
CA SER A 42 -6.93 -8.14 -25.13
C SER A 42 -7.20 -9.10 -23.97
N PHE A 43 -6.21 -9.92 -23.63
CA PHE A 43 -6.29 -10.89 -22.54
C PHE A 43 -6.51 -10.21 -21.17
N ARG A 44 -5.75 -9.15 -20.84
CA ARG A 44 -5.90 -8.48 -19.53
C ARG A 44 -7.26 -7.81 -19.32
N ARG A 45 -7.97 -7.47 -20.40
CA ARG A 45 -9.30 -6.83 -20.32
C ARG A 45 -10.40 -7.84 -20.08
N THR A 46 -10.21 -9.07 -20.53
CA THR A 46 -11.22 -10.13 -20.50
C THR A 46 -11.00 -11.14 -19.38
N SER A 47 -9.77 -11.29 -18.89
CA SER A 47 -9.48 -12.24 -17.80
C SER A 47 -10.25 -11.88 -16.52
N PRO A 48 -10.95 -12.85 -15.90
CA PRO A 48 -11.60 -12.65 -14.60
C PRO A 48 -10.62 -12.71 -13.43
N SER A 49 -9.41 -13.23 -13.66
CA SER A 49 -8.41 -13.44 -12.62
C SER A 49 -7.59 -12.19 -12.39
N LEU A 50 -7.62 -11.66 -11.16
CA LEU A 50 -6.77 -10.54 -10.75
C LEU A 50 -5.29 -10.82 -11.05
N TYR A 51 -4.85 -12.04 -10.73
CA TYR A 51 -3.47 -12.48 -10.94
C TYR A 51 -3.05 -12.36 -12.40
N GLU A 52 -3.84 -12.94 -13.29
CA GLU A 52 -3.54 -12.99 -14.72
C GLU A 52 -3.50 -11.58 -15.32
N ARG A 53 -4.46 -10.73 -14.93
CA ARG A 53 -4.50 -9.31 -15.34
C ARG A 53 -3.25 -8.57 -14.92
N VAL A 54 -2.83 -8.74 -13.66
CA VAL A 54 -1.64 -8.08 -13.11
C VAL A 54 -0.37 -8.59 -13.80
N ARG A 55 -0.24 -9.89 -14.01
CA ARG A 55 0.87 -10.49 -14.76
C ARG A 55 0.96 -9.92 -16.18
N ALA A 56 -0.16 -9.85 -16.89
CA ALA A 56 -0.21 -9.27 -18.23
C ALA A 56 0.20 -7.78 -18.24
N LEU A 57 -0.25 -6.98 -17.26
CA LEU A 57 0.17 -5.58 -17.11
C LEU A 57 1.68 -5.44 -16.89
N PHE A 58 2.28 -6.30 -16.07
CA PHE A 58 3.73 -6.26 -15.84
C PHE A 58 4.55 -6.80 -17.02
N PHE A 59 4.01 -7.75 -17.80
CA PHE A 59 4.61 -8.16 -19.08
C PHE A 59 4.56 -7.03 -20.10
N LEU A 60 3.41 -6.38 -20.27
CA LEU A 60 3.26 -5.20 -21.14
C LEU A 60 4.23 -4.08 -20.73
N TYR A 61 4.33 -3.80 -19.43
CA TYR A 61 5.33 -2.88 -18.89
C TYR A 61 6.75 -3.30 -19.29
N ALA A 62 7.15 -4.55 -19.05
CA ALA A 62 8.49 -5.03 -19.34
C ALA A 62 8.81 -4.97 -20.84
N ILE A 63 7.88 -5.36 -21.71
CA ILE A 63 8.03 -5.33 -23.16
C ILE A 63 8.24 -3.89 -23.64
N HIS A 64 7.37 -2.96 -23.23
CA HIS A 64 7.48 -1.56 -23.61
C HIS A 64 8.69 -0.85 -22.98
N ARG A 65 9.14 -1.27 -21.79
CA ARG A 65 10.26 -0.62 -21.10
C ARG A 65 11.63 -1.13 -21.53
N PHE A 66 11.75 -2.43 -21.80
CA PHE A 66 13.05 -3.11 -21.93
C PHE A 66 13.24 -3.85 -23.24
N HIS A 67 12.18 -4.33 -23.91
CA HIS A 67 12.32 -5.13 -25.13
C HIS A 67 12.11 -4.33 -26.42
N LEU A 68 11.07 -3.50 -26.49
CA LEU A 68 10.81 -2.64 -27.66
C LEU A 68 11.90 -1.58 -27.86
N PRO A 69 12.38 -0.85 -26.83
CA PRO A 69 13.45 0.15 -27.00
C PRO A 69 14.78 -0.40 -27.53
N ARG A 70 14.99 -1.72 -27.43
CA ARG A 70 16.18 -2.39 -27.95
C ARG A 70 16.08 -2.75 -29.43
N ARG A 71 14.92 -2.56 -30.07
CA ARG A 71 14.72 -2.92 -31.46
C ARG A 71 15.29 -1.85 -32.40
N PRO A 72 16.11 -2.24 -33.39
CA PRO A 72 16.80 -1.29 -34.26
C PRO A 72 15.84 -0.51 -35.16
N ASP A 73 14.71 -1.10 -35.51
CA ASP A 73 13.65 -0.56 -36.36
C ASP A 73 12.63 0.30 -35.59
N LEU A 74 12.71 0.36 -34.26
CA LEU A 74 11.86 1.25 -33.47
C LEU A 74 12.31 2.71 -33.64
N SER A 75 11.37 3.60 -33.97
CA SER A 75 11.68 5.02 -34.09
C SER A 75 12.10 5.61 -32.74
N ARG A 76 13.34 6.12 -32.68
CA ARG A 76 13.85 6.87 -31.52
C ARG A 76 13.27 8.28 -31.40
N ARG A 77 12.63 8.77 -32.46
CA ARG A 77 11.93 10.06 -32.49
C ARG A 77 10.44 9.81 -32.36
N GLY A 78 9.81 10.56 -31.48
CA GLY A 78 8.38 10.47 -31.24
C GLY A 78 7.95 11.50 -30.21
N MET A 79 6.66 11.74 -30.13
CA MET A 79 6.06 12.63 -29.15
C MET A 79 5.10 11.82 -28.29
N VAL A 80 5.03 12.16 -27.00
CA VAL A 80 3.97 11.65 -26.14
C VAL A 80 2.71 12.48 -26.38
N PRO A 81 1.58 11.88 -26.78
CA PRO A 81 0.34 12.61 -26.99
C PRO A 81 -0.09 13.36 -25.72
N PHE A 82 -0.27 14.68 -25.82
CA PHE A 82 -0.59 15.54 -24.68
C PHE A 82 -1.85 15.09 -23.92
N ARG A 83 -2.89 14.66 -24.64
CA ARG A 83 -4.12 14.14 -24.06
C ARG A 83 -3.87 12.89 -23.21
N GLY A 84 -3.11 11.93 -23.73
CA GLY A 84 -2.76 10.71 -23.00
C GLY A 84 -1.89 11.00 -21.77
N TYR A 85 -0.96 11.95 -21.88
CA TYR A 85 -0.18 12.42 -20.74
C TYR A 85 -1.05 13.05 -19.64
N THR A 86 -2.05 13.85 -20.03
CA THR A 86 -3.00 14.45 -19.08
C THR A 86 -3.82 13.38 -18.36
N HIS A 87 -4.31 12.36 -19.09
CA HIS A 87 -5.00 11.20 -18.48
C HIS A 87 -4.10 10.49 -17.46
N LEU A 88 -2.82 10.27 -17.80
CA LEU A 88 -1.85 9.64 -16.90
C LEU A 88 -1.67 10.42 -15.59
N LEU A 89 -1.50 11.75 -15.66
CA LEU A 89 -1.35 12.60 -14.47
C LEU A 89 -2.58 12.58 -13.56
N GLN A 90 -3.77 12.47 -14.17
CA GLN A 90 -5.05 12.39 -13.46
C GLN A 90 -5.39 10.96 -13.00
N ARG A 91 -4.44 10.02 -13.08
CA ARG A 91 -4.61 8.61 -12.70
C ARG A 91 -5.69 7.87 -13.51
N ARG A 92 -6.04 8.38 -14.69
CA ARG A 92 -6.95 7.78 -15.67
C ARG A 92 -6.15 6.88 -16.61
N PHE A 93 -5.63 5.78 -16.05
CA PHE A 93 -4.59 4.98 -16.71
C PHE A 93 -5.10 4.19 -17.92
N GLU A 94 -6.33 3.66 -17.86
CA GLU A 94 -6.95 2.95 -18.99
C GLU A 94 -7.12 3.90 -20.18
N GLU A 95 -7.64 5.10 -19.97
CA GLU A 95 -7.82 6.09 -21.03
C GLU A 95 -6.48 6.61 -21.58
N ALA A 96 -5.45 6.69 -20.74
CA ALA A 96 -4.10 7.01 -21.17
C ALA A 96 -3.55 5.92 -22.11
N ILE A 97 -3.68 4.64 -21.73
CA ILE A 97 -3.27 3.50 -22.55
C ILE A 97 -4.01 3.50 -23.88
N ASP A 98 -5.34 3.66 -23.88
CA ASP A 98 -6.15 3.72 -25.09
C ASP A 98 -5.68 4.84 -26.03
N THR A 99 -5.38 6.02 -25.46
CA THR A 99 -4.86 7.15 -26.25
C THR A 99 -3.49 6.84 -26.86
N PHE A 100 -2.58 6.23 -26.11
CA PHE A 100 -1.24 5.90 -26.60
C PHE A 100 -1.26 4.78 -27.65
N LEU A 101 -2.08 3.74 -27.43
CA LEU A 101 -2.27 2.66 -28.41
C LEU A 101 -2.93 3.15 -29.69
N GLY A 102 -3.90 4.06 -29.59
CA GLY A 102 -4.53 4.69 -30.76
C GLY A 102 -3.50 5.44 -31.62
N VAL A 103 -2.67 6.27 -31.00
CA VAL A 103 -1.61 6.99 -31.73
C VAL A 103 -0.55 6.03 -32.28
N GLN A 104 -0.21 4.96 -31.54
CA GLN A 104 0.70 3.92 -32.04
C GLN A 104 0.13 3.22 -33.28
N ALA A 105 -1.17 2.97 -33.34
CA ALA A 105 -1.82 2.35 -34.50
C ALA A 105 -1.81 3.27 -35.73
N GLU A 106 -1.97 4.58 -35.54
CA GLU A 106 -1.99 5.57 -36.62
C GLU A 106 -0.60 5.95 -37.14
N GLN A 107 0.36 6.16 -36.24
CA GLN A 107 1.67 6.76 -36.56
C GLN A 107 2.82 5.76 -36.46
N GLY A 108 2.53 4.54 -36.01
CA GLY A 108 3.51 3.52 -35.72
C GLY A 108 4.13 3.63 -34.32
N PRO A 109 4.91 2.61 -33.93
CA PRO A 109 5.57 2.56 -32.62
C PRO A 109 6.76 3.52 -32.56
N SER A 110 6.99 4.09 -31.38
CA SER A 110 8.18 4.90 -31.09
C SER A 110 8.65 4.69 -29.65
N ASP A 111 9.89 5.10 -29.38
CA ASP A 111 10.47 5.06 -28.04
C ASP A 111 9.68 5.92 -27.05
N ALA A 112 9.23 7.11 -27.48
CA ALA A 112 8.39 8.00 -26.68
C ALA A 112 7.05 7.35 -26.28
N LEU A 113 6.36 6.71 -27.24
CA LEU A 113 5.11 5.99 -26.97
C LEU A 113 5.33 4.78 -26.07
N SER A 114 6.40 4.02 -26.30
CA SER A 114 6.73 2.85 -25.48
C SER A 114 7.05 3.25 -24.04
N SER A 115 7.77 4.36 -23.83
CA SER A 115 8.00 4.92 -22.49
C SER A 115 6.69 5.32 -21.80
N ALA A 116 5.77 5.97 -22.51
CA ALA A 116 4.47 6.38 -21.98
C ALA A 116 3.58 5.17 -21.63
N LEU A 117 3.52 4.18 -22.51
CA LEU A 117 2.79 2.92 -22.30
C LEU A 117 3.37 2.14 -21.12
N ALA A 118 4.69 2.02 -21.03
CA ALA A 118 5.36 1.38 -19.89
C ALA A 118 4.95 2.05 -18.56
N ALA A 119 5.01 3.38 -18.49
CA ALA A 119 4.61 4.12 -17.30
C ALA A 119 3.13 3.90 -16.95
N ALA A 120 2.23 3.89 -17.96
CA ALA A 120 0.80 3.69 -17.77
C ALA A 120 0.48 2.26 -17.29
N TYR A 121 1.01 1.23 -17.96
CA TYR A 121 0.80 -0.17 -17.57
C TYR A 121 1.34 -0.48 -16.17
N HIS A 122 2.53 0.02 -15.83
CA HIS A 122 3.09 -0.13 -14.50
C HIS A 122 2.19 0.47 -13.42
N ARG A 123 1.72 1.72 -13.63
CA ARG A 123 0.81 2.38 -12.68
C ARG A 123 -0.55 1.70 -12.60
N LEU A 124 -1.10 1.24 -13.73
CA LEU A 124 -2.35 0.48 -13.75
C LEU A 124 -2.20 -0.87 -13.03
N GLY A 125 -1.05 -1.54 -13.15
CA GLY A 125 -0.74 -2.76 -12.40
C GLY A 125 -0.85 -2.54 -10.89
N PHE A 126 -0.16 -1.52 -10.36
CA PHE A 126 -0.24 -1.18 -8.94
C PHE A 126 -1.62 -0.68 -8.50
N GLN A 127 -2.31 0.11 -9.33
CA GLN A 127 -3.67 0.56 -9.05
C GLN A 127 -4.64 -0.64 -8.94
N THR A 128 -4.51 -1.62 -9.85
CA THR A 128 -5.33 -2.84 -9.85
C THR A 128 -5.13 -3.65 -8.56
N LEU A 129 -3.88 -3.73 -8.06
CA LEU A 129 -3.57 -4.35 -6.77
C LEU A 129 -4.15 -3.57 -5.59
N ALA A 130 -3.96 -2.25 -5.56
CA ALA A 130 -4.49 -1.39 -4.52
C ALA A 130 -6.02 -1.46 -4.45
N ASP A 131 -6.69 -1.52 -5.60
CA ASP A 131 -8.16 -1.65 -5.65
C ASP A 131 -8.64 -3.00 -5.15
N GLN A 132 -7.87 -4.08 -5.35
CA GLN A 132 -8.20 -5.35 -4.71
C GLN A 132 -8.12 -5.24 -3.18
N VAL A 133 -7.05 -4.66 -2.63
CA VAL A 133 -6.91 -4.50 -1.18
C VAL A 133 -8.07 -3.67 -0.63
N ARG A 134 -8.41 -2.54 -1.28
CA ARG A 134 -9.57 -1.72 -0.91
C ARG A 134 -10.87 -2.50 -0.94
N ARG A 135 -11.13 -3.29 -2.00
CA ARG A 135 -12.33 -4.13 -2.10
C ARG A 135 -12.40 -5.14 -0.96
N SER A 136 -11.29 -5.85 -0.69
CA SER A 136 -11.22 -6.85 0.38
C SER A 136 -11.49 -6.25 1.77
N VAL A 137 -10.93 -5.08 2.08
CA VAL A 137 -11.17 -4.41 3.37
C VAL A 137 -12.61 -3.91 3.47
N ARG A 138 -13.17 -3.35 2.38
CA ARG A 138 -14.55 -2.82 2.33
C ARG A 138 -15.62 -3.92 2.38
N SER A 139 -15.34 -5.11 1.86
CA SER A 139 -16.32 -6.21 1.81
C SER A 139 -16.57 -6.85 3.18
N VAL A 140 -15.64 -6.71 4.13
CA VAL A 140 -15.83 -7.20 5.50
C VAL A 140 -16.94 -6.41 6.19
N ARG A 141 -18.00 -7.09 6.60
CA ARG A 141 -19.20 -6.46 7.22
C ARG A 141 -18.83 -5.54 8.39
N GLY A 142 -17.90 -5.95 9.24
CA GLY A 142 -17.43 -5.18 10.39
C GLY A 142 -16.76 -3.85 10.03
N ASN A 143 -16.26 -3.70 8.80
CA ASN A 143 -15.56 -2.50 8.35
C ASN A 143 -16.46 -1.52 7.61
N GLN A 144 -17.67 -1.92 7.21
CA GLN A 144 -18.51 -1.12 6.30
C GLN A 144 -18.87 0.26 6.86
N TRP A 145 -19.05 0.37 8.18
CA TRP A 145 -19.36 1.64 8.82
C TRP A 145 -18.25 2.68 8.58
N MET A 146 -16.98 2.26 8.58
CA MET A 146 -15.83 3.14 8.41
C MET A 146 -15.83 3.85 7.04
N PHE A 147 -16.42 3.22 6.01
CA PHE A 147 -16.46 3.76 4.65
C PHE A 147 -17.77 4.50 4.33
N ARG A 148 -18.79 4.39 5.19
CA ARG A 148 -20.10 5.03 5.00
C ARG A 148 -20.31 6.26 5.88
N MET A 149 -19.49 6.39 6.92
CA MET A 149 -19.55 7.48 7.88
C MET A 149 -19.03 8.77 7.23
N GLY A 150 -19.95 9.69 6.91
CA GLY A 150 -19.64 10.99 6.31
C GLY A 150 -19.83 12.20 7.24
N HIS A 151 -20.30 11.97 8.47
CA HIS A 151 -20.56 13.02 9.45
C HIS A 151 -20.19 12.56 10.87
N PRO A 152 -19.55 13.42 11.70
CA PRO A 152 -19.14 13.08 13.07
C PRO A 152 -20.23 12.45 13.94
N ALA A 153 -21.48 12.92 13.81
CA ALA A 153 -22.61 12.41 14.60
C ALA A 153 -22.84 10.89 14.46
N ASP A 154 -22.44 10.30 13.33
CA ASP A 154 -22.60 8.87 13.05
C ASP A 154 -21.43 8.02 13.59
N HIS A 155 -20.46 8.63 14.27
CA HIS A 155 -19.30 7.91 14.82
C HIS A 155 -19.74 6.92 15.90
N PRO A 156 -19.54 5.60 15.72
CA PRO A 156 -20.02 4.61 16.69
C PRO A 156 -19.08 4.40 17.87
N LEU A 157 -17.77 4.65 17.69
CA LEU A 157 -16.78 4.41 18.75
C LEU A 157 -16.80 5.48 19.85
N ARG A 158 -16.57 5.04 21.08
CA ARG A 158 -16.34 5.87 22.27
C ARG A 158 -15.15 5.30 23.03
N LEU A 159 -14.30 6.18 23.55
CA LEU A 159 -13.24 5.73 24.45
C LEU A 159 -13.83 5.23 25.76
N ARG A 160 -13.15 4.25 26.36
CA ARG A 160 -13.52 3.68 27.65
C ARG A 160 -13.53 4.76 28.75
N PRO A 161 -14.59 4.85 29.58
CA PRO A 161 -14.70 5.89 30.61
C PRO A 161 -13.52 5.94 31.59
N GLU A 162 -12.89 4.81 31.85
CA GLU A 162 -11.74 4.67 32.74
C GLU A 162 -10.54 5.49 32.23
N LEU A 163 -10.38 5.65 30.91
CA LEU A 163 -9.34 6.49 30.29
C LEU A 163 -9.69 7.99 30.31
N LEU A 164 -10.92 8.34 30.70
CA LEU A 164 -11.39 9.72 30.84
C LEU A 164 -11.38 10.21 32.30
N GLN A 165 -11.04 9.33 33.24
CA GLN A 165 -10.99 9.64 34.67
C GLN A 165 -9.58 10.01 35.10
N ARG A 166 -9.43 11.19 35.71
CA ARG A 166 -8.19 11.67 36.30
C ARG A 166 -8.40 12.05 37.77
N PRO A 167 -7.41 11.83 38.65
CA PRO A 167 -7.54 12.11 40.09
C PRO A 167 -7.83 13.60 40.41
N SER A 168 -7.32 14.51 39.59
CA SER A 168 -7.58 15.96 39.69
C SER A 168 -7.57 16.58 38.29
N PRO A 169 -8.14 17.79 38.09
CA PRO A 169 -8.10 18.47 36.78
C PRO A 169 -6.69 18.75 36.26
N SER A 170 -5.70 18.87 37.14
CA SER A 170 -4.29 19.09 36.78
C SER A 170 -3.50 17.79 36.58
N ALA A 171 -4.07 16.63 36.92
CA ALA A 171 -3.42 15.35 36.70
C ALA A 171 -3.56 14.92 35.23
N PRO A 172 -2.55 14.23 34.66
CA PRO A 172 -2.66 13.67 33.32
C PRO A 172 -3.74 12.59 33.27
N TYR A 173 -4.32 12.38 32.08
CA TYR A 173 -5.17 11.23 31.81
C TYR A 173 -4.38 9.92 31.90
N PRO A 174 -5.05 8.79 32.24
CA PRO A 174 -4.43 7.47 32.17
C PRO A 174 -3.85 7.17 30.79
N VAL A 175 -2.72 6.45 30.77
CA VAL A 175 -2.05 6.03 29.54
C VAL A 175 -2.33 4.56 29.31
N LEU A 176 -2.97 4.24 28.18
CA LEU A 176 -3.03 2.88 27.68
C LEU A 176 -1.71 2.56 26.99
N ARG A 177 -1.15 1.39 27.28
CA ARG A 177 0.15 0.97 26.76
C ARG A 177 0.05 -0.42 26.17
N GLU A 178 0.45 -0.55 24.92
CA GLU A 178 0.63 -1.80 24.20
C GLU A 178 2.13 -2.09 24.00
N ARG A 179 2.53 -3.35 24.24
CA ARG A 179 3.91 -3.81 24.05
C ARG A 179 3.93 -5.03 23.16
N THR A 180 4.69 -4.96 22.07
CA THR A 180 4.61 -5.97 21.01
C THR A 180 6.00 -6.53 20.68
N PRO A 181 6.16 -7.87 20.68
CA PRO A 181 7.39 -8.50 20.23
C PRO A 181 7.59 -8.28 18.72
N VAL A 182 8.82 -8.45 18.24
CA VAL A 182 9.10 -8.47 16.80
C VAL A 182 8.98 -9.87 16.22
N ARG A 183 8.86 -9.96 14.90
CA ARG A 183 8.81 -11.25 14.21
C ARG A 183 10.19 -11.62 13.69
N MET A 184 10.71 -12.77 14.10
CA MET A 184 11.90 -13.39 13.50
C MET A 184 11.48 -14.50 12.55
N ASP A 185 11.99 -14.44 11.33
CA ASP A 185 11.83 -15.48 10.32
C ASP A 185 12.92 -16.53 10.48
N LEU A 186 12.56 -17.79 10.78
CA LEU A 186 13.56 -18.84 11.07
C LEU A 186 14.15 -19.44 9.81
N THR A 187 13.33 -19.58 8.77
CA THR A 187 13.72 -20.22 7.51
C THR A 187 14.10 -19.20 6.44
N HIS A 188 13.91 -17.91 6.73
CA HIS A 188 14.03 -16.80 5.78
C HIS A 188 13.01 -16.85 4.63
N SER A 189 12.37 -18.01 4.43
CA SER A 189 11.34 -18.40 3.47
C SER A 189 11.53 -17.86 2.05
N ALA A 190 12.75 -17.43 1.68
CA ALA A 190 13.08 -16.70 0.46
C ALA A 190 12.05 -15.60 0.10
N TRP A 191 11.44 -14.96 1.09
CA TRP A 191 10.33 -14.01 0.92
C TRP A 191 9.11 -14.58 0.16
N SER A 192 8.79 -15.85 0.39
CA SER A 192 7.69 -16.57 -0.26
C SER A 192 6.30 -15.96 -0.04
N ASP A 193 6.16 -15.13 0.99
CA ASP A 193 4.95 -14.37 1.33
C ASP A 193 4.85 -13.01 0.62
N ILE A 194 5.84 -12.62 -0.21
CA ILE A 194 5.70 -11.44 -1.07
C ILE A 194 4.61 -11.71 -2.11
N PHE A 195 3.73 -10.72 -2.28
CA PHE A 195 2.54 -10.79 -3.11
C PHE A 195 2.72 -11.51 -4.45
N PHE A 196 3.73 -11.14 -5.26
CA PHE A 196 3.95 -11.77 -6.57
C PHE A 196 4.38 -13.23 -6.48
N LEU A 197 5.28 -13.57 -5.56
CA LEU A 197 5.73 -14.94 -5.38
C LEU A 197 4.61 -15.82 -4.80
N GLY A 198 3.87 -15.29 -3.83
CA GLY A 198 2.72 -15.97 -3.24
C GLY A 198 1.58 -16.18 -4.22
N MET A 199 1.45 -15.36 -5.26
CA MET A 199 0.51 -15.61 -6.36
C MET A 199 1.06 -16.58 -7.43
N ASP A 200 2.35 -16.50 -7.74
CA ASP A 200 2.99 -17.38 -8.72
C ASP A 200 3.05 -18.83 -8.21
N TYR A 201 3.39 -19.01 -6.92
CA TYR A 201 3.51 -20.31 -6.26
C TYR A 201 2.88 -20.32 -4.84
N PRO A 202 1.53 -20.33 -4.76
CA PRO A 202 0.82 -20.27 -3.48
C PRO A 202 1.16 -21.41 -2.51
N GLU A 203 1.41 -22.61 -3.02
CA GLU A 203 1.74 -23.78 -2.18
C GLU A 203 3.12 -23.65 -1.50
N GLY A 204 3.98 -22.82 -2.08
CA GLY A 204 5.30 -22.46 -1.55
C GLY A 204 5.30 -21.22 -0.65
N ALA A 205 4.20 -20.47 -0.59
CA ALA A 205 4.02 -19.28 0.24
C ALA A 205 3.84 -19.63 1.72
N LYS A 206 4.84 -20.33 2.28
CA LYS A 206 4.86 -20.84 3.65
C LYS A 206 5.97 -20.17 4.45
N VAL A 207 5.61 -19.68 5.63
CA VAL A 207 6.53 -18.99 6.54
C VAL A 207 6.54 -19.70 7.88
N LEU A 208 7.74 -20.00 8.38
CA LEU A 208 7.95 -20.41 9.77
C LEU A 208 8.62 -19.27 10.51
N ASN A 209 7.85 -18.61 11.38
CA ASN A 209 8.32 -17.46 12.14
C ASN A 209 7.95 -17.59 13.62
N VAL A 210 8.63 -16.80 14.45
CA VAL A 210 8.41 -16.74 15.88
C VAL A 210 8.39 -15.28 16.34
N SER A 211 7.55 -15.00 17.34
CA SER A 211 7.57 -13.73 18.05
C SER A 211 8.70 -13.74 19.07
N ILE A 212 9.56 -12.73 19.05
CA ILE A 212 10.70 -12.62 19.96
C ILE A 212 10.78 -11.26 20.63
N ASP A 213 11.21 -11.29 21.88
CA ASP A 213 11.66 -10.14 22.63
C ASP A 213 13.15 -9.91 22.41
N LEU A 214 13.61 -8.67 22.56
CA LEU A 214 15.00 -8.30 22.35
C LEU A 214 15.63 -7.74 23.64
N GLY A 215 16.92 -7.98 23.80
CA GLY A 215 17.74 -7.37 24.84
C GLY A 215 19.18 -7.27 24.36
N VAL A 216 19.87 -6.19 24.73
CA VAL A 216 21.29 -6.00 24.43
C VAL A 216 22.11 -6.73 25.48
N HIS A 217 22.93 -7.68 25.03
CA HIS A 217 23.79 -8.49 25.89
C HIS A 217 24.72 -7.60 26.73
N GLY A 218 24.80 -7.86 28.04
CA GLY A 218 25.60 -7.08 28.99
C GLY A 218 25.00 -5.74 29.42
N ARG A 219 23.91 -5.28 28.78
CA ARG A 219 23.15 -4.07 29.18
C ARG A 219 21.84 -4.42 29.85
N ASP A 220 21.05 -5.29 29.22
CA ASP A 220 19.70 -5.61 29.64
C ASP A 220 19.69 -6.90 30.47
N ALA A 221 18.98 -6.89 31.61
CA ALA A 221 18.87 -8.06 32.49
C ALA A 221 18.05 -9.20 31.88
N PHE A 222 17.02 -8.85 31.11
CA PHE A 222 16.15 -9.79 30.38
C PHE A 222 15.70 -9.17 29.05
N PRO A 223 15.45 -9.98 28.00
CA PRO A 223 14.78 -9.51 26.79
C PRO A 223 13.40 -8.93 27.09
N ARG A 224 12.97 -7.94 26.32
CA ARG A 224 11.64 -7.31 26.40
C ARG A 224 11.07 -7.00 25.01
N PRO A 225 9.75 -6.79 24.89
CA PRO A 225 9.17 -6.33 23.64
C PRO A 225 9.80 -5.00 23.21
N PRO A 226 10.38 -4.91 22.01
CA PRO A 226 11.10 -3.71 21.58
C PRO A 226 10.17 -2.63 21.02
N ILE A 227 8.91 -2.96 20.71
CA ILE A 227 7.89 -2.04 20.21
C ILE A 227 6.95 -1.69 21.36
N GLU A 228 6.73 -0.39 21.54
CA GLU A 228 5.74 0.14 22.48
C GLU A 228 4.87 1.20 21.78
N ALA A 229 3.56 1.10 21.98
CA ALA A 229 2.60 2.10 21.53
C ALA A 229 1.79 2.57 22.75
N ASN A 230 1.58 3.88 22.87
CA ASN A 230 0.85 4.47 23.97
C ASN A 230 -0.27 5.36 23.43
N LEU A 231 -1.42 5.33 24.09
CA LEU A 231 -2.55 6.22 23.82
C LEU A 231 -2.97 6.90 25.11
N ARG A 232 -3.22 8.21 25.04
CA ARG A 232 -3.89 8.96 26.11
C ARG A 232 -4.77 10.06 25.55
N VAL A 233 -5.69 10.53 26.39
CA VAL A 233 -6.50 11.72 26.12
C VAL A 233 -5.71 12.97 26.49
N ILE A 234 -5.91 14.05 25.74
CA ILE A 234 -5.32 15.36 25.99
C ILE A 234 -6.40 16.44 26.03
N ASP A 235 -6.09 17.58 26.67
CA ASP A 235 -7.03 18.68 26.91
C ASP A 235 -7.17 19.64 25.72
N GLU A 236 -6.52 19.34 24.59
CA GLU A 236 -6.62 20.07 23.33
C GLU A 236 -7.33 19.22 22.25
N PRO A 237 -8.23 19.80 21.43
CA PRO A 237 -9.00 19.06 20.41
C PRO A 237 -8.18 18.77 19.15
N VAL A 238 -7.02 18.13 19.31
CA VAL A 238 -6.10 17.74 18.24
C VAL A 238 -5.80 16.25 18.29
N LEU A 239 -5.36 15.71 17.17
CA LEU A 239 -4.73 14.40 17.12
C LEU A 239 -3.21 14.61 17.14
N ARG A 240 -2.58 14.37 18.29
CA ARG A 240 -1.13 14.45 18.46
C ARG A 240 -0.50 13.11 18.17
N LEU A 241 0.36 13.07 17.16
CA LEU A 241 1.08 11.85 16.75
C LEU A 241 2.57 12.04 17.03
N VAL A 242 3.19 11.10 17.75
CA VAL A 242 4.59 11.18 18.16
C VAL A 242 5.33 9.88 17.86
N SER A 243 6.48 9.96 17.22
CA SER A 243 7.47 8.87 17.17
C SER A 243 8.73 9.31 17.89
N VAL A 244 9.01 8.64 19.01
CA VAL A 244 10.16 8.94 19.86
C VAL A 244 11.47 8.62 19.15
N ASP A 245 11.52 7.47 18.47
CA ASP A 245 12.70 6.97 17.76
C ASP A 245 13.07 7.81 16.52
N LEU A 246 12.06 8.39 15.85
CA LEU A 246 12.30 9.31 14.73
C LEU A 246 12.47 10.78 15.19
N GLY A 247 12.24 11.09 16.47
CA GLY A 247 12.20 12.46 16.97
C GLY A 247 11.14 13.32 16.29
N ALA A 248 10.04 12.72 15.83
CA ALA A 248 9.00 13.37 15.05
C ALA A 248 7.72 13.52 15.85
N SER A 249 7.08 14.68 15.75
CA SER A 249 5.81 14.99 16.41
C SER A 249 4.96 15.92 15.54
N ALA A 250 3.65 15.72 15.53
CA ALA A 250 2.71 16.60 14.85
C ALA A 250 1.38 16.70 15.62
N ASP A 251 0.87 17.93 15.76
CA ASP A 251 -0.46 18.22 16.26
C ASP A 251 -1.39 18.47 15.08
N ILE A 252 -2.21 17.48 14.77
CA ILE A 252 -3.12 17.53 13.62
C ILE A 252 -4.46 18.11 14.07
N SER A 253 -4.85 19.24 13.48
CA SER A 253 -6.16 19.89 13.69
C SER A 253 -7.03 19.87 12.43
N ASP A 254 -6.43 19.71 11.24
CA ASP A 254 -7.13 19.58 9.98
C ASP A 254 -7.37 18.10 9.63
N LEU A 255 -8.59 17.78 9.19
CA LEU A 255 -8.98 16.41 8.87
C LEU A 255 -8.23 15.87 7.65
N GLY A 256 -7.97 16.69 6.64
CA GLY A 256 -7.28 16.29 5.41
C GLY A 256 -5.83 15.89 5.66
N GLU A 257 -5.18 16.52 6.65
CA GLU A 257 -3.80 16.20 7.05
C GLU A 257 -3.63 14.75 7.57
N VAL A 258 -4.69 14.14 8.11
CA VAL A 258 -4.68 12.73 8.53
C VAL A 258 -4.48 11.79 7.32
N PHE A 259 -4.96 12.18 6.15
CA PHE A 259 -4.86 11.38 4.91
C PHE A 259 -3.65 11.74 4.05
N ASP A 260 -2.89 12.78 4.41
CA ASP A 260 -1.64 13.15 3.76
C ASP A 260 -0.44 12.40 4.36
N PHE A 261 -0.23 11.19 3.83
CA PHE A 261 0.88 10.31 4.22
C PHE A 261 2.27 10.81 3.77
N ALA A 262 2.35 11.80 2.88
CA ALA A 262 3.61 12.28 2.31
C ALA A 262 4.15 13.52 3.04
N ARG A 263 3.34 14.13 3.91
CA ARG A 263 3.66 15.37 4.63
C ARG A 263 4.82 15.25 5.61
N ASP A 264 4.92 14.11 6.30
CA ASP A 264 5.84 13.89 7.41
C ASP A 264 6.20 12.40 7.56
N TYR A 265 7.04 12.08 8.54
CA TYR A 265 7.48 10.71 8.82
C TYR A 265 6.50 9.90 9.70
N LEU A 266 5.33 10.44 10.02
CA LEU A 266 4.33 9.83 10.92
C LEU A 266 3.23 9.07 10.16
N GLY A 267 3.43 8.80 8.86
CA GLY A 267 2.45 8.12 8.01
C GLY A 267 1.95 6.77 8.58
N LEU A 268 2.77 6.05 9.36
CA LEU A 268 2.34 4.81 10.00
C LEU A 268 1.35 5.05 11.15
N LEU A 269 1.54 6.11 11.94
CA LEU A 269 0.58 6.50 12.99
C LEU A 269 -0.72 7.00 12.37
N LYS A 270 -0.65 7.79 11.29
CA LYS A 270 -1.83 8.20 10.51
C LYS A 270 -2.61 6.97 10.00
N ALA A 271 -1.89 5.99 9.44
CA ALA A 271 -2.50 4.74 8.98
C ALA A 271 -3.18 3.96 10.12
N ALA A 272 -2.57 3.91 11.30
CA ALA A 272 -3.14 3.23 12.47
C ALA A 272 -4.43 3.88 12.95
N VAL A 273 -4.47 5.21 13.04
CA VAL A 273 -5.66 5.99 13.42
C VAL A 273 -6.82 5.73 12.45
N ILE A 274 -6.52 5.67 11.14
CA ILE A 274 -7.52 5.35 10.12
C ILE A 274 -7.98 3.90 10.23
N ALA A 275 -7.04 2.96 10.39
CA ALA A 275 -7.33 1.53 10.45
C ALA A 275 -8.09 1.11 11.73
N ALA A 276 -7.83 1.77 12.86
CA ALA A 276 -8.58 1.59 14.11
C ALA A 276 -9.98 2.24 14.05
N GLY A 277 -10.25 3.06 13.04
CA GLY A 277 -11.54 3.75 12.88
C GLY A 277 -11.71 4.96 13.79
N ILE A 278 -10.64 5.50 14.38
CA ILE A 278 -10.68 6.80 15.08
C ILE A 278 -10.95 7.94 14.09
N VAL A 279 -10.31 7.87 12.90
CA VAL A 279 -10.60 8.75 11.77
C VAL A 279 -11.00 7.89 10.57
N PRO A 280 -12.30 7.54 10.43
CA PRO A 280 -12.75 6.65 9.38
C PRO A 280 -12.53 7.23 7.97
N PRO A 281 -12.14 6.43 6.95
CA PRO A 281 -11.93 6.91 5.59
C PRO A 281 -13.18 7.49 4.92
N GLY A 282 -14.40 7.17 5.37
CA GLY A 282 -15.64 7.73 4.83
C GLY A 282 -15.78 9.24 5.06
N ILE A 283 -15.05 9.81 6.03
CA ILE A 283 -15.11 11.24 6.36
C ILE A 283 -14.12 12.07 5.53
N GLU A 284 -13.20 11.42 4.82
CA GLU A 284 -12.23 12.09 3.95
C GLU A 284 -12.97 12.91 2.88
N GLY A 285 -12.66 14.21 2.78
CA GLY A 285 -13.29 15.11 1.80
C GLY A 285 -14.74 15.51 2.12
N SER A 286 -15.28 15.16 3.30
CA SER A 286 -16.64 15.54 3.73
C SER A 286 -16.79 17.02 4.14
N GLY A 287 -15.67 17.74 4.32
CA GLY A 287 -15.64 19.12 4.82
C GLY A 287 -15.90 19.26 6.32
N GLN A 288 -15.93 18.15 7.06
CA GLN A 288 -16.16 18.12 8.50
C GLN A 288 -14.89 18.44 9.31
N ASN A 289 -15.07 18.89 10.54
CA ASN A 289 -13.97 19.27 11.42
C ASN A 289 -13.47 18.06 12.25
N LEU A 290 -12.15 17.95 12.41
CA LEU A 290 -11.52 16.91 13.24
C LEU A 290 -11.89 17.05 14.72
N ALA A 291 -12.03 18.26 15.25
CA ALA A 291 -12.43 18.51 16.63
C ALA A 291 -13.85 17.96 16.92
N ASP A 292 -14.78 18.12 15.98
CA ASP A 292 -16.15 17.59 16.11
C ASP A 292 -16.16 16.06 16.10
N LEU A 293 -15.27 15.46 15.31
CA LEU A 293 -15.03 14.02 15.29
C LEU A 293 -14.50 13.52 16.63
N LEU A 294 -13.42 14.13 17.13
CA LEU A 294 -12.79 13.77 18.41
C LEU A 294 -13.76 13.99 19.57
N ALA A 295 -14.58 15.05 19.53
CA ALA A 295 -15.61 15.31 20.52
C ALA A 295 -16.58 14.13 20.67
N ARG A 296 -16.85 13.38 19.60
CA ARG A 296 -17.66 12.17 19.64
C ARG A 296 -16.91 11.00 20.26
N VAL A 297 -15.60 10.86 20.03
CA VAL A 297 -14.81 9.73 20.53
C VAL A 297 -14.38 9.89 22.00
N VAL A 298 -13.86 11.07 22.36
CA VAL A 298 -13.22 11.34 23.68
C VAL A 298 -13.90 12.43 24.51
N GLY A 299 -14.93 13.07 23.96
CA GLY A 299 -15.67 14.17 24.60
C GLY A 299 -15.21 15.56 24.13
N PRO A 300 -16.05 16.59 24.34
CA PRO A 300 -15.84 17.92 23.77
C PRO A 300 -14.57 18.60 24.29
N GLY A 301 -13.89 19.32 23.39
CA GLY A 301 -12.67 20.08 23.71
C GLY A 301 -11.43 19.22 23.97
N ARG A 302 -11.52 17.89 23.78
CA ARG A 302 -10.42 16.95 24.03
C ARG A 302 -9.93 16.33 22.75
N GLY A 303 -8.70 15.83 22.81
CA GLY A 303 -8.04 15.14 21.73
C GLY A 303 -7.37 13.85 22.18
N LEU A 304 -6.57 13.30 21.28
CA LEU A 304 -5.83 12.06 21.51
C LEU A 304 -4.36 12.29 21.22
N GLU A 305 -3.50 11.77 22.10
CA GLU A 305 -2.07 11.63 21.84
C GLU A 305 -1.74 10.15 21.66
N ILE A 306 -1.07 9.83 20.55
CA ILE A 306 -0.59 8.49 20.22
C ILE A 306 0.92 8.57 20.05
N VAL A 307 1.63 7.75 20.83
CA VAL A 307 3.10 7.74 20.87
C VAL A 307 3.61 6.36 20.51
N SER A 308 4.51 6.29 19.53
CA SER A 308 5.27 5.07 19.21
C SER A 308 6.72 5.17 19.64
N THR A 309 7.25 4.05 20.12
CA THR A 309 8.68 3.86 20.40
C THR A 309 9.14 2.51 19.90
N VAL A 310 10.24 2.48 19.14
CA VAL A 310 10.96 1.26 18.78
C VAL A 310 12.36 1.33 19.36
N ASN A 311 12.70 0.39 20.24
CA ASN A 311 13.97 0.40 20.96
C ASN A 311 15.11 -0.24 20.17
N ASP A 312 16.11 0.55 19.80
CA ASP A 312 17.45 0.10 19.36
C ASP A 312 17.49 -0.91 18.19
N ILE A 313 16.48 -0.89 17.30
CA ILE A 313 16.48 -1.74 16.10
C ILE A 313 16.86 -0.91 14.87
N PRO A 314 17.99 -1.20 14.19
CA PRO A 314 18.34 -0.50 12.97
C PRO A 314 17.36 -0.85 11.84
N LYS A 315 17.13 0.11 10.93
CA LYS A 315 16.38 -0.14 9.70
C LYS A 315 17.06 -1.28 8.91
N GLY A 316 16.24 -2.18 8.36
CA GLY A 316 16.75 -3.35 7.62
C GLY A 316 17.10 -4.56 8.50
N SER A 317 16.75 -4.55 9.79
CA SER A 317 16.93 -5.68 10.72
C SER A 317 16.22 -6.98 10.32
N ARG A 318 15.30 -6.94 9.35
CA ARG A 318 14.46 -8.07 8.90
C ARG A 318 13.53 -8.63 9.99
N LEU A 319 13.29 -7.86 11.05
CA LEU A 319 12.42 -8.23 12.17
C LEU A 319 10.96 -7.78 12.00
N ALA A 320 10.56 -7.41 10.77
CA ALA A 320 9.22 -6.91 10.40
C ALA A 320 8.69 -5.77 11.30
N VAL A 321 9.59 -4.91 11.80
CA VAL A 321 9.29 -3.88 12.80
C VAL A 321 8.09 -3.01 12.41
N SER A 322 8.03 -2.49 11.18
CA SER A 322 6.96 -1.58 10.76
C SER A 322 5.57 -2.22 10.79
N THR A 323 5.46 -3.50 10.40
CA THR A 323 4.19 -4.22 10.42
C THR A 323 3.72 -4.47 11.84
N ASN A 324 4.63 -4.90 12.72
CA ASN A 324 4.32 -5.13 14.13
C ASN A 324 4.02 -3.81 14.85
N LEU A 325 4.69 -2.71 14.48
CA LEU A 325 4.41 -1.38 15.02
C LEU A 325 3.03 -0.89 14.60
N LEU A 326 2.64 -1.08 13.33
CA LEU A 326 1.28 -0.76 12.89
C LEU A 326 0.24 -1.57 13.65
N ALA A 327 0.48 -2.87 13.87
CA ALA A 327 -0.42 -3.72 14.65
C ALA A 327 -0.52 -3.26 16.11
N ALA A 328 0.60 -2.88 16.74
CA ALA A 328 0.63 -2.34 18.10
C ALA A 328 -0.16 -1.03 18.20
N LEU A 329 0.02 -0.13 17.23
CA LEU A 329 -0.69 1.14 17.16
C LEU A 329 -2.20 0.93 16.95
N ILE A 330 -2.61 -0.02 16.10
CA ILE A 330 -4.03 -0.36 15.94
C ILE A 330 -4.59 -1.00 17.21
N SER A 331 -3.82 -1.84 17.91
CA SER A 331 -4.23 -2.51 19.15
C SER A 331 -4.46 -1.52 20.30
N VAL A 332 -3.62 -0.49 20.42
CA VAL A 332 -3.77 0.54 21.47
C VAL A 332 -4.87 1.57 21.16
N CYS A 333 -5.30 1.68 19.91
CA CYS A 333 -6.35 2.60 19.45
C CYS A 333 -7.75 2.01 19.58
#